data_AF-A0A3S0H5L2-F1
#
_entry.id   AF-A0A3S0H5L2-F1
#
_cell.length_a   1.000
_cell.length_b   1.000
_cell.length_c   1.000
_cell.angle_alpha   90.00
_cell.angle_beta   90.00
_cell.angle_gamma   90.00
#
_symmetry.space_group_name_H-M   'P 1'
#
loop_
_entity.id
_entity.type
_entity.pdbx_description
1 polymer ?
#
loop_
_entity_poly.entity_id
_entity_poly.type
_entity_poly.pdbx_seq_one_letter_code
_entity_poly.pdbx_strand_id
1 'polypeptide(L)'
;MSKVNAVARRWMAVIVATGALAGCQRIECEEFQLDHPLMRWHWFADLQPGYTFVNGRGVGVQLTQTQYDRSAYEKRWCHLCACSTDLQTDYTCEALGTLFQSGVGYESLAKPSDTNGDVYYGINRLYSTERDYSSFRSRDSTLEENVYQGLPPQFAVRRRTSVTLLTTTVADVLELTVLDTARAGVEKVWVKSGSGLLAFQRRGVVWLKQ
;
A
#
# COMPACT_ATOMS: atom_id res chain seq x y z
N MET A 1 65.55 -17.70 -20.93
CA MET A 1 64.49 -17.43 -19.92
C MET A 1 63.88 -16.06 -20.21
N SER A 2 62.56 -15.89 -20.05
CA SER A 2 61.82 -14.60 -20.21
C SER A 2 61.15 -14.30 -21.56
N LYS A 3 60.27 -15.18 -22.05
CA LYS A 3 59.16 -14.78 -22.96
C LYS A 3 57.79 -15.35 -22.57
N VAL A 4 57.75 -16.36 -21.70
CA VAL A 4 56.50 -17.00 -21.24
C VAL A 4 55.72 -16.15 -20.22
N ASN A 5 56.40 -15.22 -19.51
CA ASN A 5 55.77 -14.42 -18.45
C ASN A 5 54.98 -13.18 -18.93
N ALA A 6 55.16 -12.75 -20.18
CA ALA A 6 54.49 -11.55 -20.69
C ALA A 6 53.07 -11.83 -21.21
N VAL A 7 52.84 -13.04 -21.74
CA VAL A 7 51.54 -13.43 -22.28
C VAL A 7 50.55 -13.69 -21.15
N ALA A 8 50.94 -14.44 -20.11
CA ALA A 8 50.06 -14.71 -18.96
C ALA A 8 49.58 -13.43 -18.23
N ARG A 9 50.44 -12.40 -18.12
CA ARG A 9 50.07 -11.10 -17.52
C ARG A 9 49.07 -10.30 -18.36
N ARG A 10 49.10 -10.42 -19.69
CA ARG A 10 48.14 -9.73 -20.57
C ARG A 10 46.76 -10.37 -20.53
N TRP A 11 46.66 -11.69 -20.39
CA TRP A 11 45.37 -12.38 -20.26
C TRP A 11 44.76 -12.23 -18.86
N MET A 12 45.56 -12.15 -17.79
CA MET A 12 45.06 -11.82 -16.44
C MET A 12 44.48 -10.40 -16.34
N ALA A 13 45.08 -9.42 -17.00
CA ALA A 13 44.57 -8.04 -16.98
C ALA A 13 43.20 -7.90 -17.68
N VAL A 14 42.93 -8.71 -18.71
CA VAL A 14 41.65 -8.70 -19.44
C VAL A 14 40.52 -9.38 -18.65
N ILE A 15 40.84 -10.41 -17.85
CA ILE A 15 39.86 -11.11 -17.01
C ILE A 15 39.48 -10.28 -15.77
N VAL A 16 40.40 -9.47 -15.22
CA VAL A 16 40.11 -8.64 -14.04
C VAL A 16 39.34 -7.36 -14.39
N ALA A 17 39.46 -6.83 -15.62
CA ALA A 17 38.75 -5.62 -16.03
C ALA A 17 37.27 -5.87 -16.38
N THR A 18 36.86 -7.09 -16.72
CA THR A 18 35.46 -7.43 -17.05
C THR A 18 34.60 -7.73 -15.82
N GLY A 19 35.21 -8.15 -14.71
CA GLY A 19 34.50 -8.37 -13.43
C GLY A 19 34.07 -7.07 -12.71
N ALA A 20 34.66 -5.93 -13.06
CA ALA A 20 34.36 -4.63 -12.43
C ALA A 20 33.21 -3.85 -13.13
N LEU A 21 32.68 -4.35 -14.24
CA LEU A 21 31.57 -3.74 -15.00
C LEU A 21 30.31 -4.60 -15.02
N ALA A 22 30.16 -5.54 -14.07
CA ALA A 22 28.85 -6.06 -13.71
C ALA A 22 28.07 -4.99 -12.92
N GLY A 23 27.98 -3.77 -13.47
CA GLY A 23 26.94 -2.84 -13.06
C GLY A 23 25.61 -3.51 -13.37
N CYS A 24 24.63 -3.41 -12.48
CA CYS A 24 23.28 -3.89 -12.76
C CYS A 24 22.90 -3.49 -14.19
N GLN A 25 22.63 -4.48 -15.03
CA GLN A 25 21.93 -4.22 -16.26
C GLN A 25 20.64 -3.51 -15.88
N ARG A 26 20.35 -2.39 -16.55
CA ARG A 26 19.11 -1.65 -16.37
C ARG A 26 17.97 -2.67 -16.53
N ILE A 27 17.12 -2.79 -15.52
CA ILE A 27 16.00 -3.72 -15.53
C ILE A 27 14.82 -2.92 -16.04
N GLU A 28 14.18 -3.38 -17.11
CA GLU A 28 12.89 -2.82 -17.52
C GLU A 28 11.85 -3.27 -16.48
N CYS A 29 11.45 -2.35 -15.61
CA CYS A 29 10.47 -2.64 -14.57
C CYS A 29 9.08 -2.74 -15.17
N GLU A 30 8.36 -3.80 -14.82
CA GLU A 30 6.96 -3.96 -15.22
C GLU A 30 6.07 -2.90 -14.57
N GLU A 31 5.00 -2.55 -15.27
CA GLU A 31 3.97 -1.66 -14.74
C GLU A 31 3.16 -2.34 -13.63
N PHE A 32 2.46 -1.51 -12.85
CA PHE A 32 1.57 -1.98 -11.79
C PHE A 32 0.42 -2.83 -12.36
N GLN A 33 0.34 -4.08 -11.92
CA GLN A 33 -0.71 -5.03 -12.22
C GLN A 33 -1.93 -4.81 -11.31
N LEU A 34 -3.09 -4.52 -11.89
CA LEU A 34 -4.34 -4.25 -11.14
C LEU A 34 -4.99 -5.49 -10.54
N ASP A 35 -4.64 -6.67 -11.05
CA ASP A 35 -5.10 -7.96 -10.54
C ASP A 35 -4.20 -8.51 -9.42
N HIS A 36 -3.19 -7.74 -8.99
CA HIS A 36 -2.31 -8.13 -7.89
C HIS A 36 -3.10 -8.36 -6.58
N PRO A 37 -2.84 -9.43 -5.80
CA PRO A 37 -3.61 -9.75 -4.60
C PRO A 37 -3.66 -8.66 -3.53
N LEU A 38 -2.72 -7.72 -3.51
CA LEU A 38 -2.74 -6.57 -2.59
C LEU A 38 -3.86 -5.57 -2.91
N MET A 39 -4.35 -5.52 -4.16
CA MET A 39 -5.44 -4.61 -4.55
C MET A 39 -6.73 -4.85 -3.78
N ARG A 40 -6.96 -6.06 -3.25
CA ARG A 40 -8.10 -6.36 -2.37
C ARG A 40 -8.14 -5.50 -1.10
N TRP A 41 -7.01 -4.90 -0.71
CA TRP A 41 -6.90 -4.05 0.46
C TRP A 41 -6.90 -2.55 0.12
N HIS A 42 -6.87 -2.17 -1.16
CA HIS A 42 -7.00 -0.76 -1.55
C HIS A 42 -8.32 -0.16 -1.03
N TRP A 43 -8.38 1.13 -0.68
CA TRP A 43 -9.65 1.77 -0.25
C TRP A 43 -10.77 1.57 -1.27
N PHE A 44 -10.43 1.52 -2.54
CA PHE A 44 -11.35 1.45 -3.67
C PHE A 44 -10.79 0.50 -4.73
N ALA A 45 -10.88 -0.81 -4.48
CA ALA A 45 -10.22 -1.84 -5.28
C ALA A 45 -10.66 -1.87 -6.75
N ASP A 46 -11.89 -1.47 -7.02
CA ASP A 46 -12.51 -1.36 -8.35
C ASP A 46 -12.19 -0.04 -9.06
N LEU A 47 -11.52 0.90 -8.39
CA LEU A 47 -10.97 2.14 -8.96
C LEU A 47 -11.98 2.99 -9.75
N GLN A 48 -13.26 2.91 -9.40
CA GLN A 48 -14.30 3.78 -9.97
C GLN A 48 -13.96 5.26 -9.72
N PRO A 49 -14.37 6.16 -10.63
CA PRO A 49 -14.07 7.59 -10.52
C PRO A 49 -14.72 8.26 -9.31
N GLY A 50 -15.76 7.65 -8.72
CA GLY A 50 -16.37 8.15 -7.50
C GLY A 50 -17.27 7.15 -6.80
N TYR A 51 -17.59 7.46 -5.54
CA TYR A 51 -18.39 6.63 -4.65
C TYR A 51 -19.35 7.48 -3.82
N THR A 52 -20.57 6.99 -3.68
CA THR A 52 -21.58 7.61 -2.84
C THR A 52 -21.54 7.02 -1.44
N PHE A 53 -21.57 7.87 -0.42
CA PHE A 53 -21.72 7.46 0.97
C PHE A 53 -22.96 8.12 1.57
N VAL A 54 -23.75 7.35 2.32
CA VAL A 54 -24.99 7.83 2.96
C VAL A 54 -24.93 7.66 4.47
N ASN A 55 -25.58 8.57 5.20
CA ASN A 55 -25.71 8.45 6.65
C ASN A 55 -27.09 7.95 7.07
N GLY A 56 -27.29 7.73 8.38
CA GLY A 56 -28.57 7.27 8.94
C GLY A 56 -29.77 8.21 8.75
N ARG A 57 -29.56 9.42 8.23
CA ARG A 57 -30.62 10.38 7.86
C ARG A 57 -30.93 10.39 6.36
N GLY A 58 -30.28 9.52 5.58
CA GLY A 58 -30.42 9.47 4.11
C GLY A 58 -29.68 10.58 3.37
N VAL A 59 -28.82 11.36 4.05
CA VAL A 59 -27.99 12.37 3.37
C VAL A 59 -26.82 11.67 2.70
N GLY A 60 -26.64 11.93 1.40
CA GLY A 60 -25.53 11.42 0.60
C GLY A 60 -24.40 12.43 0.44
N VAL A 61 -23.16 11.93 0.40
CA VAL A 61 -21.96 12.67 0.00
C VAL A 61 -21.20 11.87 -1.06
N GLN A 62 -20.43 12.57 -1.88
CA GLN A 62 -19.59 11.95 -2.89
C GLN A 62 -18.13 12.00 -2.49
N LEU A 63 -17.42 10.89 -2.71
CA LEU A 63 -15.98 10.83 -2.77
C LEU A 63 -15.58 10.69 -4.24
N THR A 64 -14.76 11.61 -4.75
CA THR A 64 -14.33 11.62 -6.15
C THR A 64 -12.82 11.42 -6.22
N GLN A 65 -12.36 10.63 -7.18
CA GLN A 65 -10.94 10.43 -7.42
C GLN A 65 -10.30 11.76 -7.86
N THR A 66 -9.29 12.21 -7.13
CA THR A 66 -8.55 13.44 -7.40
C THR A 66 -7.09 13.18 -7.76
N GLN A 67 -6.56 12.01 -7.40
CA GLN A 67 -5.25 11.56 -7.85
C GLN A 67 -5.31 10.09 -8.24
N TYR A 68 -4.59 9.77 -9.32
CA TYR A 68 -4.34 8.43 -9.78
C TYR A 68 -2.96 8.41 -10.43
N ASP A 69 -2.01 7.76 -9.77
CA ASP A 69 -0.63 7.68 -10.24
C ASP A 69 -0.14 6.24 -10.17
N ARG A 70 0.53 5.81 -11.23
CA ARG A 70 1.20 4.52 -11.32
C ARG A 70 2.64 4.77 -11.66
N SER A 71 3.53 4.20 -10.85
CA SER A 71 4.96 4.33 -11.08
C SER A 71 5.63 2.96 -11.01
N ALA A 72 6.70 2.82 -11.79
CA ALA A 72 7.62 1.69 -11.72
C ALA A 72 9.04 2.26 -11.63
N TYR A 73 9.85 1.71 -10.73
CA TYR A 73 11.21 2.20 -10.49
C TYR A 73 12.16 1.10 -10.05
N GLU A 74 13.44 1.30 -10.33
CA GLU A 74 14.52 0.44 -9.86
C GLU A 74 14.96 0.86 -8.45
N LYS A 75 14.96 -0.08 -7.51
CA LYS A 75 15.60 0.06 -6.20
C LYS A 75 16.95 -0.67 -6.24
N ARG A 76 18.02 0.08 -5.99
CA ARG A 76 19.41 -0.42 -6.06
C ARG A 76 20.00 -0.57 -4.66
N TRP A 77 20.37 -1.79 -4.27
CA TRP A 77 21.06 -2.10 -3.01
C TRP A 77 22.36 -2.84 -3.28
N CYS A 78 23.50 -2.15 -3.16
CA CYS A 78 24.89 -2.63 -3.22
C CYS A 78 25.27 -3.60 -4.38
N HIS A 79 24.61 -4.75 -4.53
CA HIS A 79 24.81 -5.77 -5.57
C HIS A 79 23.50 -6.33 -6.16
N LEU A 80 22.33 -5.85 -5.71
CA LEU A 80 21.00 -6.28 -6.14
C LEU A 80 20.23 -5.11 -6.76
N CYS A 81 19.58 -5.38 -7.87
CA CYS A 81 18.58 -4.49 -8.46
C CYS A 81 17.23 -5.18 -8.39
N ALA A 82 16.29 -4.53 -7.72
CA ALA A 82 14.90 -4.95 -7.66
C ALA A 82 14.05 -3.89 -8.37
N CYS A 83 13.07 -4.33 -9.14
CA CYS A 83 12.08 -3.43 -9.71
C CYS A 83 10.88 -3.38 -8.78
N SER A 84 10.45 -2.18 -8.39
CA SER A 84 9.27 -1.93 -7.58
C SER A 84 8.22 -1.21 -8.42
N THR A 85 6.96 -1.49 -8.14
CA THR A 85 5.84 -0.77 -8.75
C THR A 85 4.83 -0.36 -7.70
N ASP A 86 4.33 0.87 -7.82
CA ASP A 86 3.42 1.49 -6.87
C ASP A 86 2.19 2.07 -7.60
N LEU A 87 1.02 1.92 -6.98
CA LEU A 87 -0.22 2.62 -7.29
C LEU A 87 -0.54 3.56 -6.15
N GLN A 88 -0.77 4.84 -6.45
CA GLN A 88 -1.27 5.82 -5.50
C GLN A 88 -2.61 6.39 -5.97
N THR A 89 -3.60 6.44 -5.08
CA THR A 89 -4.87 7.10 -5.34
C THR A 89 -5.30 8.00 -4.20
N ASP A 90 -5.94 9.11 -4.57
CA ASP A 90 -6.58 10.03 -3.63
C ASP A 90 -8.06 10.19 -4.00
N TYR A 91 -8.92 10.14 -3.00
CA TYR A 91 -10.36 10.39 -3.12
C TYR A 91 -10.79 11.48 -2.15
N THR A 92 -11.39 12.53 -2.69
CA THR A 92 -11.79 13.71 -1.91
C THR A 92 -13.30 13.82 -1.79
N CYS A 93 -13.77 14.11 -0.58
CA CYS A 93 -15.12 14.55 -0.28
C CYS A 93 -15.09 16.02 0.13
N GLU A 94 -15.40 16.92 -0.81
CA GLU A 94 -15.38 18.36 -0.58
C GLU A 94 -16.38 18.78 0.50
N ALA A 95 -17.60 18.23 0.45
CA ALA A 95 -18.69 18.54 1.39
C ALA A 95 -18.31 18.31 2.86
N LEU A 96 -17.42 17.35 3.11
CA LEU A 96 -16.95 17.01 4.46
C LEU A 96 -15.53 17.48 4.74
N GLY A 97 -14.81 18.02 3.75
CA GLY A 97 -13.39 18.33 3.83
C GLY A 97 -12.58 17.10 4.26
N THR A 98 -12.78 15.98 3.56
CA THR A 98 -12.13 14.70 3.87
C THR A 98 -11.43 14.14 2.65
N LEU A 99 -10.16 13.79 2.79
CA LEU A 99 -9.31 13.17 1.78
C LEU A 99 -8.96 11.76 2.25
N PHE A 100 -9.20 10.75 1.42
CA PHE A 100 -8.72 9.38 1.60
C PHE A 100 -7.61 9.10 0.61
N GLN A 101 -6.46 8.65 1.11
CA GLN A 101 -5.27 8.35 0.31
C GLN A 101 -4.96 6.87 0.45
N SER A 102 -4.68 6.19 -0.64
CA SER A 102 -4.28 4.78 -0.64
C SER A 102 -3.04 4.61 -1.48
N GLY A 103 -2.11 3.79 -1.01
CA GLY A 103 -0.96 3.33 -1.79
C GLY A 103 -0.93 1.80 -1.79
N VAL A 104 -0.55 1.19 -2.90
CA VAL A 104 -0.22 -0.24 -2.97
C VAL A 104 1.10 -0.36 -3.70
N GLY A 105 2.06 -1.06 -3.13
CA GLY A 105 3.40 -1.22 -3.70
C GLY A 105 3.92 -2.63 -3.56
N TYR A 106 4.68 -3.11 -4.54
CA TYR A 106 5.35 -4.42 -4.46
C TYR A 106 6.56 -4.50 -5.40
N GLU A 107 7.44 -5.47 -5.17
CA GLU A 107 8.55 -5.76 -6.07
C GLU A 107 8.06 -6.60 -7.27
N SER A 108 8.23 -6.13 -8.48
CA SER A 108 7.74 -6.74 -9.74
C SER A 108 8.34 -8.11 -10.10
N LEU A 109 9.46 -8.53 -9.49
CA LEU A 109 9.97 -9.91 -9.62
C LEU A 109 9.27 -10.89 -8.67
N ALA A 110 8.41 -10.39 -7.79
CA ALA A 110 7.53 -11.21 -6.97
C ALA A 110 6.49 -11.85 -7.91
N LYS A 111 6.39 -13.18 -7.88
CA LYS A 111 5.34 -13.88 -8.62
C LYS A 111 3.97 -13.39 -8.10
N PRO A 112 2.87 -13.52 -8.86
CA PRO A 112 1.53 -13.24 -8.35
C PRO A 112 1.15 -13.98 -7.04
N SER A 113 1.90 -15.04 -6.69
CA SER A 113 1.79 -15.78 -5.42
C SER A 113 2.54 -15.16 -4.23
N ASP A 114 3.46 -14.24 -4.51
CA ASP A 114 4.32 -13.63 -3.51
C ASP A 114 3.57 -12.44 -2.91
N THR A 115 3.09 -12.62 -1.68
CA THR A 115 2.33 -11.58 -0.96
C THR A 115 3.20 -10.44 -0.46
N ASN A 116 4.47 -10.36 -0.87
CA ASN A 116 5.46 -9.40 -0.40
C ASN A 116 5.22 -8.02 -1.04
N GLY A 117 4.68 -7.10 -0.27
CA GLY A 117 4.41 -5.72 -0.67
C GLY A 117 3.66 -4.95 0.41
N ASP A 118 3.44 -3.67 0.16
CA ASP A 118 2.96 -2.73 1.16
C ASP A 118 1.58 -2.18 0.75
N VAL A 119 0.71 -1.97 1.73
CA VAL A 119 -0.55 -1.23 1.55
C VAL A 119 -0.55 -0.05 2.50
N TYR A 120 -0.67 1.14 1.93
CA TYR A 120 -0.65 2.40 2.63
C TYR A 120 -2.07 2.99 2.73
N TYR A 121 -2.42 3.50 3.91
CA TYR A 121 -3.70 4.16 4.19
C TYR A 121 -3.49 5.56 4.77
N GLY A 122 -4.24 6.53 4.21
CA GLY A 122 -4.22 7.92 4.62
C GLY A 122 -5.58 8.57 4.76
N ILE A 123 -5.69 9.47 5.74
CA ILE A 123 -6.85 10.34 5.90
C ILE A 123 -6.39 11.76 6.19
N ASN A 124 -6.76 12.74 5.35
CA ASN A 124 -6.39 14.15 5.53
C ASN A 124 -4.89 14.35 5.81
N ARG A 125 -4.04 13.66 5.04
CA ARG A 125 -2.58 13.67 5.18
C ARG A 125 -2.07 13.17 6.54
N LEU A 126 -2.87 12.39 7.27
CA LEU A 126 -2.39 11.49 8.31
C LEU A 126 -2.09 10.17 7.64
N TYR A 127 -0.81 9.81 7.60
CA TYR A 127 -0.31 8.66 6.87
C TYR A 127 -0.01 7.51 7.83
N SER A 128 -0.68 6.35 7.70
CA SER A 128 -0.23 5.13 8.36
C SER A 128 0.88 4.50 7.56
N THR A 129 2.07 4.33 8.12
CA THR A 129 3.18 3.61 7.46
C THR A 129 3.16 2.11 7.77
N GLU A 130 1.98 1.52 8.03
CA GLU A 130 1.83 0.07 8.27
C GLU A 130 2.28 -0.72 7.04
N ARG A 131 3.57 -1.05 7.00
CA ARG A 131 4.26 -1.76 5.93
C ARG A 131 4.02 -3.27 5.92
N ASP A 132 3.33 -3.84 6.92
CA ASP A 132 3.27 -5.29 7.09
C ASP A 132 1.85 -5.88 6.93
N TYR A 133 1.20 -5.68 5.77
CA TYR A 133 0.06 -6.52 5.36
C TYR A 133 0.46 -7.66 4.40
N SER A 134 1.76 -7.88 4.26
CA SER A 134 2.36 -8.85 3.36
C SER A 134 2.59 -10.25 3.94
N SER A 135 1.80 -10.69 4.92
CA SER A 135 1.42 -12.12 4.99
C SER A 135 0.18 -12.36 5.85
N PHE A 136 -0.93 -12.78 5.24
CA PHE A 136 -2.04 -13.38 5.98
C PHE A 136 -1.74 -14.87 6.20
N ARG A 137 -0.85 -15.20 7.15
CA ARG A 137 -0.87 -16.52 7.79
C ARG A 137 -1.58 -16.40 9.13
N SER A 138 -2.84 -16.83 9.16
CA SER A 138 -3.56 -16.99 10.43
C SER A 138 -2.88 -18.07 11.28
N ARG A 139 -2.38 -17.68 12.44
CA ARG A 139 -2.67 -18.30 13.73
C ARG A 139 -2.58 -17.20 14.79
N ASP A 140 -3.63 -17.10 15.58
CA ASP A 140 -3.88 -16.10 16.63
C ASP A 140 -2.62 -15.64 17.40
N SER A 141 -2.24 -14.35 17.27
CA SER A 141 -1.59 -13.49 18.29
C SER A 141 -1.04 -12.22 17.62
N THR A 142 -1.35 -11.05 18.19
CA THR A 142 -0.56 -9.80 18.11
C THR A 142 -0.09 -9.34 16.72
N LEU A 143 -0.72 -8.28 16.18
CA LEU A 143 -0.16 -7.47 15.08
C LEU A 143 1.10 -6.72 15.53
N GLU A 144 2.10 -7.47 15.99
CA GLU A 144 3.46 -6.99 16.16
C GLU A 144 4.21 -7.37 14.90
N GLU A 145 4.48 -6.38 14.05
CA GLU A 145 5.55 -6.46 13.07
C GLU A 145 6.03 -5.02 12.73
N ASN A 146 7.24 -4.93 12.17
CA ASN A 146 8.16 -3.82 12.33
C ASN A 146 7.61 -2.44 11.91
N VAL A 147 7.22 -1.64 12.90
CA VAL A 147 7.01 -0.20 12.72
C VAL A 147 8.28 0.42 12.14
N TYR A 148 8.14 1.20 11.05
CA TYR A 148 9.21 2.11 10.65
C TYR A 148 9.48 3.03 11.85
N GLN A 149 10.58 2.79 12.58
CA GLN A 149 10.84 3.33 13.92
C GLN A 149 10.89 4.88 14.03
N GLY A 150 10.61 5.60 12.94
CA GLY A 150 10.61 7.05 12.87
C GLY A 150 9.24 7.73 13.04
N LEU A 151 8.10 7.03 13.02
CA LEU A 151 6.77 7.67 13.11
C LEU A 151 5.82 6.95 14.07
N PRO A 152 5.08 7.68 14.93
CA PRO A 152 4.06 7.08 15.77
C PRO A 152 2.90 6.53 14.92
N PRO A 153 2.24 5.44 15.36
CA PRO A 153 1.07 4.92 14.67
C PRO A 153 -0.01 6.00 14.56
N GLN A 154 -0.67 6.09 13.41
CA GLN A 154 -1.78 7.04 13.18
C GLN A 154 -3.16 6.39 13.38
N PHE A 155 -3.19 5.07 13.40
CA PHE A 155 -4.39 4.26 13.56
C PHE A 155 -4.17 3.17 14.62
N ALA A 156 -5.22 2.82 15.35
CA ALA A 156 -5.31 1.55 16.06
C ALA A 156 -6.20 0.60 15.26
N VAL A 157 -5.68 -0.58 14.94
CA VAL A 157 -6.36 -1.55 14.07
C VAL A 157 -6.95 -2.68 14.90
N ARG A 158 -8.21 -3.03 14.62
CA ARG A 158 -8.88 -4.18 15.23
C ARG A 158 -9.68 -4.96 14.21
N ARG A 159 -9.44 -6.27 14.13
CA ARG A 159 -10.33 -7.16 13.39
C ARG A 159 -11.62 -7.38 14.17
N ARG A 160 -12.75 -7.24 13.48
CA ARG A 160 -14.09 -7.49 13.99
C ARG A 160 -14.67 -8.68 13.23
N THR A 161 -15.16 -9.67 13.97
CA THR A 161 -15.93 -10.79 13.39
C THR A 161 -17.19 -10.28 12.70
N SER A 162 -17.84 -9.27 13.29
CA SER A 162 -18.97 -8.57 12.69
C SER A 162 -19.07 -7.14 13.23
N VAL A 163 -19.63 -6.24 12.42
CA VAL A 163 -20.03 -4.88 12.80
C VAL A 163 -21.35 -4.52 12.13
N THR A 164 -22.23 -3.83 12.85
CA THR A 164 -23.45 -3.25 12.26
C THR A 164 -23.18 -1.78 11.92
N LEU A 165 -23.20 -1.46 10.62
CA LEU A 165 -23.01 -0.13 10.07
C LEU A 165 -24.38 0.41 9.65
N LEU A 166 -24.88 1.41 10.37
CA LEU A 166 -26.26 1.89 10.26
C LEU A 166 -27.25 0.72 10.48
N THR A 167 -27.83 0.18 9.41
CA THR A 167 -28.78 -0.95 9.43
C THR A 167 -28.20 -2.23 8.82
N THR A 168 -26.96 -2.19 8.29
CA THR A 168 -26.34 -3.30 7.57
C THR A 168 -25.29 -3.98 8.43
N THR A 169 -25.43 -5.28 8.65
CA THR A 169 -24.43 -6.07 9.37
C THR A 169 -23.42 -6.64 8.39
N VAL A 170 -22.13 -6.43 8.66
CA VAL A 170 -21.02 -6.87 7.80
C VAL A 170 -20.06 -7.72 8.62
N ALA A 171 -19.80 -8.93 8.14
CA ALA A 171 -18.83 -9.85 8.73
C ALA A 171 -17.39 -9.58 8.25
N ASP A 172 -16.42 -9.96 9.09
CA ASP A 172 -14.97 -9.93 8.80
C ASP A 172 -14.46 -8.57 8.29
N VAL A 173 -14.45 -7.59 9.19
CA VAL A 173 -14.09 -6.20 8.88
C VAL A 173 -12.88 -5.78 9.73
N LEU A 174 -11.98 -5.01 9.13
CA LEU A 174 -10.96 -4.26 9.88
C LEU A 174 -11.54 -2.90 10.28
N GLU A 175 -11.54 -2.62 11.57
CA GLU A 175 -11.83 -1.29 12.11
C GLU A 175 -10.51 -0.59 12.40
N LEU A 176 -10.27 0.54 11.72
CA LEU A 176 -9.12 1.40 11.95
C LEU A 176 -9.61 2.64 12.70
N THR A 177 -9.16 2.82 13.94
CA THR A 177 -9.49 3.97 14.77
C THR A 177 -8.41 5.03 14.62
N VAL A 178 -8.78 6.24 14.23
CA VAL A 178 -7.83 7.35 14.02
C VAL A 178 -7.38 7.92 15.37
N LEU A 179 -6.07 8.03 15.60
CA LEU A 179 -5.51 8.48 16.88
C LEU A 179 -5.42 10.01 16.98
N ASP A 180 -5.21 10.72 15.86
CA ASP A 180 -5.25 12.19 15.78
C ASP A 180 -6.53 12.67 15.06
N THR A 181 -7.66 12.56 15.76
CA THR A 181 -8.96 12.99 15.23
C THR A 181 -9.07 14.51 15.07
N ALA A 182 -8.26 15.29 15.78
CA ALA A 182 -8.24 16.75 15.65
C ALA A 182 -7.75 17.15 14.25
N ARG A 183 -6.72 16.48 13.74
CA ARG A 183 -6.20 16.69 12.38
C ARG A 183 -7.04 15.97 11.31
N ALA A 184 -7.49 14.75 11.57
CA ALA A 184 -8.24 13.98 10.57
C ALA A 184 -9.68 14.47 10.40
N GLY A 185 -10.32 14.84 11.50
CA GLY A 185 -11.77 14.93 11.68
C GLY A 185 -12.52 13.60 11.54
N VAL A 186 -11.93 12.57 10.91
CA VAL A 186 -12.43 11.19 10.89
C VAL A 186 -11.99 10.48 12.17
N GLU A 187 -12.90 9.70 12.74
CA GLU A 187 -12.73 8.98 14.00
C GLU A 187 -12.42 7.51 13.75
N LYS A 188 -13.12 6.89 12.78
CA LYS A 188 -12.99 5.48 12.44
C LYS A 188 -13.24 5.23 10.96
N VAL A 189 -12.66 4.16 10.45
CA VAL A 189 -12.97 3.62 9.13
C VAL A 189 -13.08 2.09 9.20
N TRP A 190 -13.90 1.53 8.33
CA TRP A 190 -14.17 0.10 8.26
C TRP A 190 -13.80 -0.43 6.87
N VAL A 191 -12.90 -1.41 6.84
CA VAL A 191 -12.34 -1.98 5.60
C VAL A 191 -12.67 -3.46 5.51
N LYS A 192 -12.99 -3.90 4.30
CA LYS A 192 -13.15 -5.32 3.99
C LYS A 192 -12.33 -5.69 2.76
N SER A 193 -11.59 -6.78 2.88
CA SER A 193 -10.86 -7.37 1.75
C SER A 193 -11.78 -7.59 0.55
N GLY A 194 -11.36 -7.12 -0.62
CA GLY A 194 -12.08 -7.19 -1.89
C GLY A 194 -13.13 -6.09 -2.09
N SER A 195 -13.53 -5.39 -1.02
CA SER A 195 -14.51 -4.29 -1.09
C SER A 195 -13.92 -2.92 -0.76
N GLY A 196 -12.76 -2.89 -0.09
CA GLY A 196 -12.09 -1.68 0.35
C GLY A 196 -12.82 -0.98 1.50
N LEU A 197 -12.87 0.35 1.46
CA LEU A 197 -13.56 1.21 2.40
C LEU A 197 -15.08 0.97 2.34
N LEU A 198 -15.64 0.43 3.41
CA LEU A 198 -17.08 0.23 3.55
C LEU A 198 -17.77 1.44 4.14
N ALA A 199 -17.17 2.02 5.18
CA ALA A 199 -17.75 3.14 5.90
C ALA A 199 -16.67 3.94 6.61
N PHE A 200 -17.01 5.17 6.98
CA PHE A 200 -16.22 6.00 7.87
C PHE A 200 -17.11 6.74 8.87
N GLN A 201 -16.54 7.07 10.02
CA GLN A 201 -17.19 7.87 11.05
C GLN A 201 -16.48 9.21 11.17
N ARG A 202 -17.23 10.30 11.06
CA ARG A 202 -16.72 11.67 11.19
C ARG A 202 -17.63 12.46 12.11
N ARG A 203 -17.06 13.02 13.20
CA ARG A 203 -17.80 13.82 14.20
C ARG A 203 -19.05 13.09 14.71
N GLY A 204 -18.92 11.81 15.05
CA GLY A 204 -20.03 10.95 15.51
C GLY A 204 -21.02 10.48 14.42
N VAL A 205 -20.88 10.91 13.16
CA VAL A 205 -21.77 10.49 12.07
C VAL A 205 -21.11 9.38 11.25
N VAL A 206 -21.79 8.24 11.13
CA VAL A 206 -21.38 7.13 10.26
C VAL A 206 -21.89 7.36 8.84
N TRP A 207 -21.01 7.19 7.87
CA TRP A 207 -21.23 7.30 6.44
C TRP A 207 -20.91 5.93 5.81
N LEU A 208 -21.90 5.29 5.18
CA LEU A 208 -21.83 3.95 4.60
C LEU A 208 -21.82 4.05 3.08
N LYS A 209 -20.87 3.37 2.42
CA LYS A 209 -20.78 3.25 0.97
C LYS A 209 -22.07 2.62 0.40
N GLN A 210 -22.58 3.17 -0.70
CA GLN A 210 -23.71 2.60 -1.47
C GLN A 210 -23.21 1.75 -2.63
#